data_AF-A0AAE6V0X0-F1
#
_entry.id   AF-A0AAE6V0X0-F1
#
_cell.length_a   1.000
_cell.length_b   1.000
_cell.length_c   1.000
_cell.angle_alpha   90.00
_cell.angle_beta   90.00
_cell.angle_gamma   90.00
#
_symmetry.space_group_name_H-M   'P 1'
#
loop_
_entity.id
_entity.type
_entity.pdbx_description
1 polymer ?
#
loop_
_entity_poly.entity_id
_entity_poly.type
_entity_poly.pdbx_seq_one_letter_code
_entity_poly.pdbx_strand_id
1 'polypeptide(L)'
;MAFDLAARLAERRAADLYRQRPLLESPQGPEVVVDGQRLLAFCSNDYLGLANHPEVIAAWQTGAKRWGVGGGASHLVVGHSTPHHQVEEALAELTGRPRALLFSTGYMANLGAITALVGQGDTVLQDRLNHASLLDGGLLSGARFNRYLHNDPASLASRLDKAVGNTLVVTDGVFSMDGDLAELPALADVARARGAWLMVDDAHGLGTLGTQGAVSSSTSAWAWRTCRC
;
A
#
# COMPACT_ATOMS: atom_id res chain seq x y z
N MET A 1 -11.81 -34.36 -13.18
CA MET A 1 -12.79 -34.20 -12.08
C MET A 1 -13.16 -32.73 -11.98
N ALA A 2 -14.45 -32.42 -11.86
CA ALA A 2 -14.87 -31.04 -11.61
C ALA A 2 -14.36 -30.60 -10.22
N PHE A 3 -14.08 -29.31 -10.07
CA PHE A 3 -13.67 -28.75 -8.80
C PHE A 3 -14.86 -28.77 -7.82
N ASP A 4 -14.74 -29.52 -6.71
CA ASP A 4 -15.78 -29.58 -5.68
C ASP A 4 -15.61 -28.43 -4.66
N LEU A 5 -16.44 -27.41 -4.79
CA LEU A 5 -16.49 -26.27 -3.87
C LEU A 5 -17.05 -26.65 -2.50
N ALA A 6 -18.02 -27.56 -2.44
CA ALA A 6 -18.72 -27.89 -1.20
C ALA A 6 -17.79 -28.62 -0.23
N ALA A 7 -17.06 -29.62 -0.73
CA ALA A 7 -16.05 -30.34 0.05
C ALA A 7 -14.97 -29.38 0.60
N ARG A 8 -14.42 -28.50 -0.25
CA ARG A 8 -13.40 -27.51 0.17
C ARG A 8 -13.92 -26.51 1.20
N LEU A 9 -15.18 -26.09 1.10
CA LEU A 9 -15.79 -25.22 2.10
C LEU A 9 -16.01 -25.96 3.43
N ALA A 10 -16.41 -27.23 3.39
CA ALA A 10 -16.54 -28.06 4.59
C ALA A 10 -15.18 -28.24 5.28
N GLU A 11 -14.11 -28.49 4.53
CA GLU A 11 -12.73 -28.54 5.05
C GLU A 11 -12.33 -27.23 5.73
N ARG A 12 -12.60 -26.07 5.11
CA ARG A 12 -12.31 -24.75 5.72
C ARG A 12 -13.10 -24.52 6.99
N ARG A 13 -14.36 -24.95 7.06
CA ARG A 13 -15.19 -24.87 8.28
C ARG A 13 -14.65 -25.79 9.38
N ALA A 14 -14.30 -27.02 9.05
CA ALA A 14 -13.76 -27.99 9.99
C ALA A 14 -12.39 -27.57 10.57
N ALA A 15 -11.66 -26.71 9.86
CA ALA A 15 -10.38 -26.15 10.28
C ALA A 15 -10.49 -24.75 10.92
N ASP A 16 -11.70 -24.23 11.17
CA ASP A 16 -11.93 -22.87 11.71
C ASP A 16 -11.35 -21.74 10.83
N LEU A 17 -11.21 -21.98 9.52
CA LEU A 17 -10.71 -21.02 8.55
C LEU A 17 -11.81 -20.35 7.71
N TYR A 18 -13.08 -20.71 7.94
CA TYR A 18 -14.21 -20.09 7.25
C TYR A 18 -14.49 -18.70 7.83
N ARG A 19 -14.33 -17.66 7.01
CA ARG A 19 -14.52 -16.27 7.43
C ARG A 19 -15.94 -15.81 7.18
N GLN A 20 -16.49 -15.06 8.13
CA GLN A 20 -17.75 -14.34 8.00
C GLN A 20 -17.51 -12.85 8.22
N ARG A 21 -18.28 -12.02 7.52
CA ARG A 21 -18.18 -10.56 7.67
C ARG A 21 -19.17 -10.12 8.74
N PRO A 22 -18.72 -9.44 9.81
CA PRO A 22 -19.63 -8.78 10.73
C PRO A 22 -20.31 -7.58 10.04
N LEU A 23 -21.53 -7.23 10.48
CA LEU A 23 -22.26 -6.08 9.96
C LEU A 23 -22.01 -4.85 10.85
N LEU A 24 -21.38 -3.82 10.29
CA LEU A 24 -21.25 -2.51 10.94
C LEU A 24 -22.52 -1.68 10.71
N GLU A 25 -23.14 -1.22 11.79
CA GLU A 25 -24.44 -0.52 11.80
C GLU A 25 -24.34 0.92 12.34
N SER A 26 -23.12 1.42 12.54
CA SER A 26 -22.82 2.81 12.90
C SER A 26 -21.75 3.40 11.97
N PRO A 27 -21.56 4.73 11.94
CA PRO A 27 -20.34 5.32 11.40
C PRO A 27 -19.10 4.75 12.10
N GLN A 28 -17.95 4.85 11.42
CA GLN A 28 -16.64 4.49 12.00
C GLN A 28 -16.26 5.45 13.14
N GLY A 29 -15.63 4.90 14.18
CA GLY A 29 -15.16 5.64 15.34
C GLY A 29 -14.70 4.69 16.46
N PRO A 30 -14.30 5.23 17.63
CA PRO A 30 -13.88 4.41 18.77
C PRO A 30 -14.99 3.52 19.33
N GLU A 31 -16.24 3.98 19.28
CA GLU A 31 -17.42 3.22 19.65
C GLU A 31 -18.28 2.95 18.42
N VAL A 32 -18.63 1.68 18.21
CA VAL A 32 -19.39 1.22 17.04
C VAL A 32 -20.52 0.28 17.42
N VAL A 33 -21.48 0.09 16.51
CA VAL A 33 -22.50 -0.97 16.60
C VAL A 33 -22.18 -2.04 15.57
N VAL A 34 -21.95 -3.27 16.03
CA VAL A 34 -21.64 -4.43 15.18
C VAL A 34 -22.61 -5.56 15.52
N ASP A 35 -23.32 -6.06 14.51
CA ASP A 35 -24.33 -7.12 14.66
C ASP A 35 -25.31 -6.85 15.84
N GLY A 36 -25.78 -5.60 15.95
CA GLY A 36 -26.68 -5.10 16.99
C GLY A 36 -26.03 -4.80 18.34
N GLN A 37 -24.71 -4.98 18.49
CA GLN A 37 -24.01 -4.80 19.76
C GLN A 37 -23.11 -3.56 19.77
N ARG A 38 -23.20 -2.74 20.83
CA ARG A 38 -22.30 -1.59 21.03
C ARG A 38 -20.95 -2.08 21.57
N LEU A 39 -19.87 -1.76 20.86
CA LEU A 39 -18.51 -2.23 21.13
C LEU A 39 -17.50 -1.07 21.04
N LEU A 40 -16.36 -1.24 21.72
CA LEU A 40 -15.16 -0.45 21.48
C LEU A 40 -14.34 -1.08 20.35
N ALA A 41 -14.02 -0.30 19.32
CA ALA A 41 -13.31 -0.78 18.14
C ALA A 41 -11.78 -0.69 18.31
N PHE A 42 -11.11 -1.85 18.31
CA PHE A 42 -9.64 -1.98 18.29
C PHE A 42 -9.14 -2.68 17.02
N CYS A 43 -9.96 -2.74 15.97
CA CYS A 43 -9.71 -3.49 14.75
C CYS A 43 -9.81 -2.65 13.46
N SER A 44 -10.03 -1.34 13.58
CA SER A 44 -10.08 -0.43 12.43
C SER A 44 -8.69 0.13 12.11
N ASN A 45 -8.52 0.58 10.87
CA ASN A 45 -7.34 1.31 10.42
C ASN A 45 -7.58 2.83 10.40
N ASP A 46 -8.58 3.33 11.14
CA ASP A 46 -8.90 4.76 11.21
C ASP A 46 -8.02 5.46 12.26
N TYR A 47 -6.70 5.40 12.06
CA TYR A 47 -5.69 5.81 13.05
C TYR A 47 -5.85 7.26 13.52
N LEU A 48 -6.36 8.13 12.65
CA LEU A 48 -6.53 9.56 12.89
C LEU A 48 -7.98 9.95 13.19
N GLY A 49 -8.92 8.99 13.21
CA GLY A 49 -10.34 9.28 13.42
C GLY A 49 -10.98 10.10 12.29
N LEU A 50 -10.48 9.98 11.06
CA LEU A 50 -10.89 10.80 9.93
C LEU A 50 -12.04 10.18 9.12
N ALA A 51 -12.31 8.89 9.28
CA ALA A 51 -13.35 8.18 8.52
C ALA A 51 -14.76 8.78 8.72
N ASN A 52 -15.01 9.43 9.86
CA ASN A 52 -16.28 10.10 10.18
C ASN A 52 -16.09 11.59 10.58
N HIS A 53 -15.02 12.24 10.10
CA HIS A 53 -14.76 13.63 10.43
C HIS A 53 -15.75 14.58 9.70
N PRO A 54 -16.34 15.58 10.39
CA PRO A 54 -17.39 16.43 9.83
C PRO A 54 -16.94 17.20 8.58
N GLU A 55 -15.69 17.66 8.53
CA GLU A 55 -15.17 18.37 7.35
C GLU A 55 -15.01 17.45 6.14
N VAL A 56 -14.64 16.18 6.33
CA VAL A 56 -14.51 15.20 5.25
C VAL A 56 -15.90 14.88 4.66
N ILE A 57 -16.89 14.72 5.53
CA ILE A 57 -18.30 14.52 5.12
C ILE A 57 -18.81 15.73 4.32
N ALA A 58 -18.57 16.95 4.82
CA ALA A 58 -18.99 18.18 4.13
C ALA A 58 -18.30 18.34 2.77
N ALA A 59 -17.00 18.00 2.68
CA ALA A 59 -16.25 18.01 1.42
C ALA A 59 -16.83 17.01 0.42
N TRP A 60 -17.16 15.79 0.86
CA TRP A 60 -17.81 14.78 0.02
C TRP A 60 -19.16 15.25 -0.53
N GLN A 61 -20.03 15.78 0.34
CA GLN A 61 -21.35 16.29 -0.05
C GLN A 61 -21.24 17.43 -1.08
N THR A 62 -20.31 18.37 -0.84
CA THR A 62 -20.06 19.50 -1.74
C THR A 62 -19.48 19.02 -3.08
N GLY A 63 -18.53 18.08 -3.03
CA GLY A 63 -17.90 17.48 -4.20
C GLY A 63 -18.92 16.78 -5.10
N ALA A 64 -19.78 15.93 -4.53
CA ALA A 64 -20.82 15.22 -5.27
C ALA A 64 -21.82 16.17 -5.93
N LYS A 65 -22.22 17.25 -5.24
CA LYS A 65 -23.12 18.28 -5.79
C LYS A 65 -22.50 19.00 -7.00
N ARG A 66 -21.19 19.27 -6.96
CA ARG A 66 -20.48 20.03 -7.99
C ARG A 66 -20.04 19.18 -9.18
N TRP A 67 -19.52 17.99 -8.92
CA TRP A 67 -18.82 17.17 -9.91
C TRP A 67 -19.59 15.90 -10.32
N GLY A 68 -20.72 15.63 -9.66
CA GLY A 68 -21.41 14.35 -9.80
C GLY A 68 -20.71 13.23 -9.03
N VAL A 69 -21.12 11.98 -9.28
CA VAL A 69 -20.67 10.80 -8.52
C VAL A 69 -19.61 9.98 -9.26
N GLY A 70 -19.74 9.83 -10.58
CA GLY A 70 -18.89 8.97 -11.39
C GLY A 70 -18.01 9.76 -12.35
N GLY A 71 -16.78 9.31 -12.55
CA GLY A 71 -15.84 9.91 -13.53
C GLY A 71 -16.21 9.66 -14.99
N GLY A 72 -17.13 8.73 -15.29
CA GLY A 72 -17.64 8.46 -16.64
C GLY A 72 -16.68 7.77 -17.61
N ALA A 73 -15.37 7.77 -17.34
CA ALA A 73 -14.35 7.09 -18.13
C ALA A 73 -13.08 6.84 -17.29
N SER A 74 -12.06 6.22 -17.89
CA SER A 74 -10.72 6.12 -17.29
C SER A 74 -10.01 7.49 -17.27
N HIS A 75 -8.99 7.64 -16.41
CA HIS A 75 -8.19 8.86 -16.34
C HIS A 75 -7.61 9.29 -17.70
N LEU A 76 -7.19 8.34 -18.53
CA LEU A 76 -6.55 8.59 -19.82
C LEU A 76 -7.51 8.94 -20.97
N VAL A 77 -8.83 8.81 -20.77
CA VAL A 77 -9.82 9.15 -21.80
C VAL A 77 -10.46 10.49 -21.47
N VAL A 78 -11.37 10.52 -20.49
CA VAL A 78 -12.04 11.76 -20.03
C VAL A 78 -12.53 11.63 -18.58
N GLY A 79 -11.89 10.75 -17.79
CA GLY A 79 -12.24 10.51 -16.38
C GLY A 79 -11.39 11.27 -15.37
N HIS A 80 -10.34 11.97 -15.81
CA HIS A 80 -9.47 12.75 -14.92
C HIS A 80 -10.05 14.16 -14.72
N SER A 81 -10.73 14.37 -13.59
CA SER A 81 -11.36 15.64 -13.22
C SER A 81 -10.40 16.54 -12.42
N THR A 82 -10.75 17.82 -12.29
CA THR A 82 -9.95 18.78 -11.51
C THR A 82 -9.67 18.33 -10.06
N PRO A 83 -10.63 17.74 -9.31
CA PRO A 83 -10.33 17.20 -7.98
C PRO A 83 -9.25 16.11 -7.98
N HIS A 84 -9.20 15.24 -9.00
CA HIS A 84 -8.13 14.24 -9.10
C HIS A 84 -6.77 14.92 -9.25
N HIS A 85 -6.68 15.90 -10.15
CA HIS A 85 -5.44 16.64 -10.37
C HIS A 85 -4.96 17.37 -9.12
N GLN A 86 -5.87 18.05 -8.42
CA GLN A 86 -5.55 18.77 -7.18
C GLN A 86 -5.07 17.85 -6.07
N VAL A 87 -5.65 16.65 -5.94
CA VAL A 87 -5.17 15.65 -4.98
C VAL A 87 -3.78 15.14 -5.35
N GLU A 88 -3.47 14.94 -6.64
CA GLU A 88 -2.12 14.57 -7.07
C GLU A 88 -1.08 15.66 -6.73
N GLU A 89 -1.41 16.94 -6.96
CA GLU A 89 -0.54 18.06 -6.60
C GLU A 89 -0.32 18.15 -5.09
N ALA A 90 -1.40 18.06 -4.30
CA ALA A 90 -1.33 18.11 -2.84
C ALA A 90 -0.56 16.91 -2.25
N LEU A 91 -0.73 15.71 -2.80
CA LEU A 91 0.03 14.53 -2.39
C LEU A 91 1.52 14.65 -2.73
N ALA A 92 1.85 15.19 -3.90
CA ALA A 92 3.24 15.45 -4.28
C ALA A 92 3.90 16.44 -3.31
N GLU A 93 3.20 17.52 -2.96
CA GLU A 93 3.65 18.50 -1.96
C GLU A 93 3.82 17.86 -0.57
N LEU A 94 2.79 17.16 -0.08
CA LEU A 94 2.79 16.52 1.25
C LEU A 94 3.95 15.53 1.40
N THR A 95 4.20 14.74 0.36
CA THR A 95 5.25 13.70 0.39
C THR A 95 6.63 14.21 -0.05
N GLY A 96 6.74 15.49 -0.44
CA GLY A 96 7.97 16.08 -0.97
C GLY A 96 8.45 15.42 -2.27
N ARG A 97 7.53 14.85 -3.06
CA ARG A 97 7.81 14.16 -4.32
C ARG A 97 7.58 15.08 -5.51
N PRO A 98 8.30 14.88 -6.63
CA PRO A 98 8.11 15.71 -7.81
C PRO A 98 6.72 15.55 -8.43
N ARG A 99 6.09 14.38 -8.28
CA ARG A 99 4.77 14.03 -8.82
C ARG A 99 4.11 12.96 -7.95
N ALA A 100 2.78 12.92 -7.99
CA ALA A 100 1.97 11.80 -7.55
C ALA A 100 1.02 11.38 -8.68
N LEU A 101 0.57 10.13 -8.64
CA LEU A 101 -0.46 9.58 -9.52
C LEU A 101 -1.53 8.92 -8.67
N LEU A 102 -2.79 9.22 -8.97
CA LEU A 102 -3.92 8.68 -8.23
C LEU A 102 -4.32 7.29 -8.74
N PHE A 103 -4.52 6.36 -7.81
CA PHE A 103 -5.15 5.07 -8.04
C PHE A 103 -6.37 4.94 -7.13
N SER A 104 -7.35 4.13 -7.55
CA SER A 104 -8.57 3.91 -6.77
C SER A 104 -8.33 3.13 -5.47
N THR A 105 -7.28 2.30 -5.42
CA THR A 105 -6.91 1.51 -4.24
C THR A 105 -5.40 1.36 -4.14
N GLY A 106 -4.88 1.18 -2.92
CA GLY A 106 -3.47 0.83 -2.70
C GLY A 106 -3.06 -0.49 -3.35
N TYR A 107 -3.99 -1.44 -3.48
CA TYR A 107 -3.74 -2.69 -4.20
C TYR A 107 -3.40 -2.43 -5.68
N MET A 108 -4.20 -1.61 -6.36
CA MET A 108 -3.97 -1.25 -7.76
C MET A 108 -2.74 -0.37 -7.94
N ALA A 109 -2.45 0.51 -6.98
CA ALA A 109 -1.20 1.29 -6.99
C ALA A 109 0.03 0.38 -6.97
N ASN A 110 0.03 -0.64 -6.11
CA ASN A 110 1.12 -1.60 -6.00
C ASN A 110 1.28 -2.45 -7.26
N LEU A 111 0.18 -3.01 -7.76
CA LEU A 111 0.16 -3.75 -9.03
C LEU A 111 0.71 -2.87 -10.17
N GLY A 112 0.18 -1.67 -10.33
CA GLY A 112 0.55 -0.74 -11.40
C GLY A 112 2.00 -0.28 -11.32
N ALA A 113 2.48 0.08 -10.12
CA ALA A 113 3.86 0.52 -9.93
C ALA A 113 4.86 -0.61 -10.23
N ILE A 114 4.66 -1.80 -9.67
CA ILE A 114 5.61 -2.91 -9.84
C ILE A 114 5.61 -3.39 -11.30
N THR A 115 4.43 -3.61 -11.89
CA THR A 115 4.33 -4.13 -13.27
C THR A 115 4.76 -3.12 -14.35
N ALA A 116 4.78 -1.83 -14.04
CA ALA A 116 5.31 -0.80 -14.94
C ALA A 116 6.84 -0.65 -14.87
N LEU A 117 7.46 -1.01 -13.74
CA LEU A 117 8.89 -0.78 -13.49
C LEU A 117 9.78 -1.99 -13.83
N VAL A 118 9.25 -3.21 -13.72
CA VAL A 118 10.02 -4.44 -13.97
C VAL A 118 9.19 -5.47 -14.74
N GLY A 119 9.86 -6.28 -15.57
CA GLY A 119 9.22 -7.31 -16.38
C GLY A 119 10.08 -8.54 -16.65
N GLN A 120 9.78 -9.29 -17.72
CA GLN A 120 10.58 -10.46 -18.11
C GLN A 120 12.07 -10.08 -18.31
N GLY A 121 12.97 -10.82 -17.68
CA GLY A 121 14.41 -10.56 -17.71
C GLY A 121 14.93 -9.72 -16.54
N ASP A 122 14.03 -9.08 -15.79
CA ASP A 122 14.34 -8.31 -14.58
C ASP A 122 14.17 -9.14 -13.30
N THR A 123 14.48 -8.55 -12.14
CA THR A 123 14.33 -9.15 -10.81
C THR A 123 13.48 -8.28 -9.89
N VAL A 124 12.57 -8.90 -9.14
CA VAL A 124 11.83 -8.24 -8.06
C VAL A 124 12.10 -8.98 -6.74
N LEU A 125 12.60 -8.23 -5.75
CA LEU A 125 12.94 -8.74 -4.42
C LEU A 125 12.00 -8.15 -3.40
N GLN A 126 11.32 -9.00 -2.63
CA GLN A 126 10.32 -8.55 -1.66
C GLN A 126 10.61 -9.08 -0.26
N ASP A 127 10.28 -8.28 0.76
CA ASP A 127 10.29 -8.77 2.13
C ASP A 127 9.33 -9.97 2.26
N ARG A 128 9.66 -10.93 3.13
CA ARG A 128 8.85 -12.13 3.30
C ARG A 128 7.46 -11.83 3.86
N LEU A 129 7.29 -10.75 4.62
CA LEU A 129 6.04 -10.37 5.29
C LEU A 129 5.29 -9.24 4.58
N ASN A 130 5.74 -8.81 3.40
CA ASN A 130 5.05 -7.80 2.61
C ASN A 130 3.55 -8.09 2.45
N HIS A 131 2.76 -7.01 2.41
CA HIS A 131 1.35 -7.08 2.13
C HIS A 131 1.04 -7.83 0.82
N ALA A 132 -0.10 -8.54 0.78
CA ALA A 132 -0.47 -9.41 -0.33
C ALA A 132 -0.48 -8.70 -1.70
N SER A 133 -0.83 -7.41 -1.74
CA SER A 133 -0.82 -6.62 -2.99
C SER A 133 0.56 -6.47 -3.61
N LEU A 134 1.61 -6.35 -2.79
CA LEU A 134 2.98 -6.26 -3.27
C LEU A 134 3.41 -7.61 -3.84
N LEU A 135 3.13 -8.70 -3.10
CA LEU A 135 3.45 -10.05 -3.53
C LEU A 135 2.79 -10.37 -4.87
N ASP A 136 1.50 -10.03 -5.01
CA ASP A 136 0.76 -10.18 -6.26
C ASP A 136 1.36 -9.32 -7.37
N GLY A 137 1.72 -8.05 -7.12
CA GLY A 137 2.40 -7.22 -8.10
C GLY A 137 3.73 -7.81 -8.57
N GLY A 138 4.51 -8.37 -7.64
CA GLY A 138 5.74 -9.07 -7.96
C GLY A 138 5.50 -10.30 -8.84
N LEU A 139 4.51 -11.12 -8.51
CA LEU A 139 4.15 -12.31 -9.29
C LEU A 139 3.58 -11.94 -10.68
N LEU A 140 2.72 -10.92 -10.77
CA LEU A 140 2.12 -10.48 -12.03
C LEU A 140 3.12 -9.80 -12.98
N SER A 141 4.21 -9.23 -12.46
CA SER A 141 5.21 -8.53 -13.29
C SER A 141 5.88 -9.41 -14.35
N GLY A 142 5.95 -10.72 -14.12
CA GLY A 142 6.74 -11.63 -14.97
C GLY A 142 8.25 -11.53 -14.76
N ALA A 143 8.71 -10.65 -13.86
CA ALA A 143 10.10 -10.60 -13.42
C ALA A 143 10.45 -11.82 -12.56
N ARG A 144 11.75 -12.07 -12.38
CA ARG A 144 12.22 -13.10 -11.45
C ARG A 144 11.87 -12.68 -10.02
N PHE A 145 10.80 -13.26 -9.48
CA PHE A 145 10.32 -13.00 -8.13
C PHE A 145 11.10 -13.79 -7.08
N ASN A 146 11.64 -13.11 -6.07
CA ASN A 146 12.29 -13.75 -4.92
C ASN A 146 12.02 -12.97 -3.63
N ARG A 147 12.14 -13.66 -2.49
CA ARG A 147 11.96 -13.06 -1.16
C ARG A 147 13.24 -13.12 -0.33
N TYR A 148 13.49 -12.05 0.42
CA TYR A 148 14.53 -12.01 1.45
C TYR A 148 13.88 -12.19 2.84
N LEU A 149 14.69 -12.51 3.86
CA LEU A 149 14.19 -12.64 5.23
C LEU A 149 13.64 -11.30 5.73
N HIS A 150 12.65 -11.38 6.61
CA HIS A 150 11.95 -10.20 7.09
C HIS A 150 12.93 -9.23 7.78
N ASN A 151 12.92 -7.98 7.30
CA ASN A 151 13.72 -6.88 7.82
C ASN A 151 15.24 -7.19 7.91
N ASP A 152 15.76 -7.97 6.95
CA ASP A 152 17.14 -8.47 6.94
C ASP A 152 17.95 -7.95 5.73
N PRO A 153 18.75 -6.88 5.91
CA PRO A 153 19.61 -6.32 4.86
C PRO A 153 20.69 -7.28 4.36
N ALA A 154 21.16 -8.21 5.19
CA ALA A 154 22.18 -9.20 4.78
C ALA A 154 21.56 -10.27 3.88
N SER A 155 20.36 -10.74 4.22
CA SER A 155 19.58 -11.60 3.34
C SER A 155 19.26 -10.88 2.03
N LEU A 156 18.88 -9.60 2.06
CA LEU A 156 18.62 -8.81 0.85
C LEU A 156 19.88 -8.73 -0.03
N ALA A 157 21.03 -8.39 0.56
CA ALA A 157 22.31 -8.33 -0.15
C ALA A 157 22.63 -9.63 -0.89
N SER A 158 22.49 -10.78 -0.23
CA SER A 158 22.72 -12.10 -0.85
C SER A 158 21.78 -12.40 -2.02
N ARG A 159 20.56 -11.85 -2.01
CA ARG A 159 19.62 -11.98 -3.14
C ARG A 159 20.00 -11.07 -4.29
N LEU A 160 20.37 -9.83 -4.00
CA LEU A 160 20.79 -8.85 -5.00
C LEU A 160 22.05 -9.29 -5.75
N ASP A 161 23.01 -9.94 -5.08
CA ASP A 161 24.23 -10.47 -5.71
C ASP A 161 23.93 -11.54 -6.79
N LYS A 162 22.69 -12.06 -6.83
CA LYS A 162 22.20 -13.07 -7.80
C LYS A 162 21.10 -12.53 -8.72
N ALA A 163 20.78 -11.24 -8.61
CA ALA A 163 19.78 -10.59 -9.43
C ALA A 163 20.29 -10.41 -10.87
N VAL A 164 19.35 -10.33 -11.80
CA VAL A 164 19.62 -10.14 -13.23
C VAL A 164 18.66 -9.06 -13.76
N GLY A 165 19.11 -8.35 -14.80
CA GLY A 165 18.36 -7.23 -15.38
C GLY A 165 18.19 -6.06 -14.42
N ASN A 166 17.16 -5.24 -14.66
CA ASN A 166 16.78 -4.20 -13.71
C ASN A 166 16.27 -4.86 -12.44
N THR A 167 16.55 -4.26 -11.28
CA THR A 167 16.15 -4.85 -10.00
C THR A 167 15.35 -3.86 -9.17
N LEU A 168 14.18 -4.32 -8.70
CA LEU A 168 13.30 -3.59 -7.80
C LEU A 168 13.22 -4.31 -6.46
N VAL A 169 13.66 -3.65 -5.39
CA VAL A 169 13.43 -4.05 -4.00
C VAL A 169 12.13 -3.41 -3.52
N VAL A 170 11.26 -4.19 -2.90
CA VAL A 170 9.93 -3.75 -2.45
C VAL A 170 9.72 -4.15 -0.99
N THR A 171 9.30 -3.20 -0.16
CA THR A 171 9.02 -3.44 1.27
C THR A 171 7.80 -2.64 1.74
N ASP A 172 7.04 -3.16 2.69
CA ASP A 172 6.18 -2.33 3.54
C ASP A 172 7.07 -1.37 4.35
N GLY A 173 6.59 -0.16 4.64
CA GLY A 173 7.23 0.78 5.57
C GLY A 173 6.91 0.45 7.03
N VAL A 174 5.63 0.17 7.29
CA VAL A 174 5.10 -0.36 8.55
C VAL A 174 4.37 -1.66 8.20
N PHE A 175 4.78 -2.78 8.79
CA PHE A 175 4.20 -4.08 8.45
C PHE A 175 2.82 -4.27 9.09
N SER A 176 1.84 -4.61 8.27
CA SER A 176 0.41 -4.63 8.65
C SER A 176 0.04 -5.60 9.80
N MET A 177 0.78 -6.69 9.95
CA MET A 177 0.45 -7.75 10.92
C MET A 177 1.12 -7.54 12.29
N ASP A 178 2.34 -7.01 12.29
CA ASP A 178 3.19 -6.91 13.48
C ASP A 178 3.38 -5.45 13.95
N GLY A 179 3.18 -4.47 13.05
CA GLY A 179 3.30 -3.04 13.34
C GLY A 179 4.73 -2.53 13.46
N ASP A 180 5.73 -3.38 13.20
CA ASP A 180 7.13 -3.00 13.20
C ASP A 180 7.51 -2.22 11.92
N LEU A 181 8.66 -1.53 12.00
CA LEU A 181 9.16 -0.65 10.95
C LEU A 181 10.23 -1.37 10.14
N ALA A 182 10.18 -1.22 8.82
CA ALA A 182 11.30 -1.60 7.98
C ALA A 182 12.55 -0.76 8.31
N GLU A 183 13.71 -1.40 8.31
CA GLU A 183 15.04 -0.78 8.45
C GLU A 183 15.44 -0.06 7.15
N LEU A 184 14.60 0.90 6.73
CA LEU A 184 14.70 1.60 5.45
C LEU A 184 16.10 2.17 5.15
N PRO A 185 16.85 2.77 6.11
CA PRO A 185 18.21 3.23 5.83
C PRO A 185 19.13 2.09 5.37
N ALA A 186 19.12 0.96 6.08
CA ALA A 186 19.97 -0.18 5.76
C ALA A 186 19.56 -0.85 4.44
N LEU A 187 18.24 -0.98 4.21
CA LEU A 187 17.72 -1.53 2.95
C LEU A 187 18.07 -0.63 1.75
N ALA A 188 17.94 0.70 1.91
CA ALA A 188 18.27 1.67 0.88
C ALA A 188 19.76 1.68 0.53
N ASP A 189 20.64 1.59 1.54
CA ASP A 189 22.09 1.54 1.32
C ASP A 189 22.50 0.25 0.60
N VAL A 190 21.92 -0.89 1.00
CA VAL A 190 22.16 -2.18 0.34
C VAL A 190 21.65 -2.17 -1.11
N ALA A 191 20.46 -1.64 -1.37
CA ALA A 191 19.90 -1.52 -2.72
C ALA A 191 20.74 -0.60 -3.62
N ARG A 192 21.09 0.60 -3.11
CA ARG A 192 21.89 1.60 -3.83
C ARG A 192 23.27 1.07 -4.20
N ALA A 193 23.94 0.36 -3.28
CA ALA A 193 25.26 -0.24 -3.52
C ALA A 193 25.28 -1.25 -4.68
N ARG A 194 24.11 -1.77 -5.08
CA ARG A 194 23.94 -2.74 -6.17
C ARG A 194 23.13 -2.20 -7.35
N GLY A 195 22.89 -0.89 -7.40
CA GLY A 195 22.14 -0.26 -8.49
C GLY A 195 20.67 -0.70 -8.59
N ALA A 196 20.08 -1.17 -7.48
CA ALA A 196 18.67 -1.54 -7.45
C ALA A 196 17.79 -0.36 -7.01
N TRP A 197 16.57 -0.31 -7.52
CA TRP A 197 15.53 0.61 -7.06
C TRP A 197 14.92 0.10 -5.76
N LEU A 198 14.46 1.03 -4.91
CA LEU A 198 13.70 0.72 -3.69
C LEU A 198 12.31 1.36 -3.78
N MET A 199 11.27 0.53 -3.68
CA MET A 199 9.87 0.92 -3.54
C MET A 199 9.40 0.60 -2.12
N VAL A 200 8.72 1.56 -1.49
CA VAL A 200 8.17 1.43 -0.13
C VAL A 200 6.67 1.63 -0.18
N ASP A 201 5.91 0.69 0.37
CA ASP A 201 4.47 0.84 0.63
C ASP A 201 4.26 1.37 2.06
N ASP A 202 3.84 2.63 2.19
CA ASP A 202 3.66 3.29 3.48
C ASP A 202 2.18 3.43 3.89
N ALA A 203 1.35 2.45 3.54
CA ALA A 203 -0.10 2.47 3.84
C ALA A 203 -0.45 2.69 5.32
N HIS A 204 0.39 2.20 6.24
CA HIS A 204 0.18 2.32 7.68
C HIS A 204 1.00 3.46 8.33
N GLY A 205 1.91 4.10 7.59
CA GLY A 205 2.76 5.19 8.09
C GLY A 205 2.36 6.59 7.59
N LEU A 206 1.74 6.68 6.41
CA LEU A 206 1.29 7.97 5.86
C LEU A 206 0.22 8.59 6.76
N GLY A 207 0.44 9.83 7.20
CA GLY A 207 -0.44 10.57 8.10
C GLY A 207 -0.20 10.30 9.59
N THR A 208 0.34 9.14 9.96
CA THR A 208 0.48 8.70 11.36
C THR A 208 1.91 8.83 11.89
N LEU A 209 2.90 8.68 11.01
CA LEU A 209 4.31 8.79 11.34
C LEU A 209 4.90 10.08 10.77
N GLY A 210 6.03 10.49 11.33
CA GLY A 210 6.82 11.62 10.87
C GLY A 210 6.29 13.01 11.21
N THR A 211 7.12 14.03 10.95
CA THR A 211 6.73 15.43 11.13
C THR A 211 5.62 15.80 10.13
N GLN A 212 4.49 16.30 10.65
CA GLN A 212 3.31 16.70 9.88
C GLN A 212 2.58 15.55 9.16
N GLY A 213 2.75 14.30 9.60
CA GLY A 213 2.11 13.14 8.97
C GLY A 213 2.66 12.82 7.57
N ALA A 214 3.79 13.41 7.18
CA ALA A 214 4.56 12.96 6.03
C ALA A 214 5.33 11.69 6.39
N VAL A 215 5.51 10.79 5.40
CA VAL A 215 6.24 9.51 5.51
C VAL A 215 7.34 9.54 6.57
N SER A 216 7.25 8.62 7.54
CA SER A 216 8.12 8.42 8.71
C SER A 216 9.45 9.20 8.68
N SER A 217 9.53 10.25 9.51
CA SER A 217 10.64 11.20 9.60
C SER A 217 11.80 10.75 10.50
N SER A 218 12.08 9.45 10.64
CA SER A 218 13.48 9.00 10.91
C SER A 218 14.41 9.35 9.73
N THR A 219 13.85 9.91 8.66
CA THR A 219 14.45 10.47 7.46
C THR A 219 14.67 12.00 7.52
N SER A 220 14.88 12.62 8.70
CA SER A 220 15.22 14.06 8.77
C SER A 220 16.59 14.42 8.16
N ALA A 221 17.40 13.42 7.75
CA ALA A 221 18.56 13.58 6.89
C ALA A 221 18.29 13.27 5.40
N TRP A 222 17.13 12.70 5.06
CA TRP A 222 16.73 12.38 3.70
C TRP A 222 15.60 13.30 3.27
N ALA A 223 16.00 14.52 2.89
CA ALA A 223 15.29 15.15 1.81
C ALA A 223 15.31 14.17 0.63
N TRP A 224 14.18 13.53 0.32
CA TRP A 224 13.94 12.86 -0.97
C TRP A 224 14.03 13.84 -2.17
N ARG A 225 14.66 15.01 -1.98
CA ARG A 225 14.79 16.14 -2.90
C ARG A 225 15.83 15.92 -4.00
N THR A 226 16.63 14.86 -3.98
CA THR A 226 17.56 14.57 -5.08
C THR A 226 17.85 13.08 -5.25
N CYS A 227 16.85 12.30 -5.65
CA CYS A 227 17.12 11.16 -6.54
C CYS A 227 16.76 11.63 -7.94
N ARG A 228 17.67 12.40 -8.56
CA ARG A 228 17.73 12.47 -10.02
C ARG A 228 18.32 11.15 -10.47
N CYS A 229 17.61 10.44 -11.35
CA CYS A 229 18.26 9.54 -12.29
C CYS A 229 19.40 10.28 -13.01
#